data_AF-A0A968MWH6-F1
#
_entry.id   AF-A0A968MWH6-F1
#
_cell.length_a   1.000
_cell.length_b   1.000
_cell.length_c   1.000
_cell.angle_alpha   90.00
_cell.angle_beta   90.00
_cell.angle_gamma   90.00
#
_symmetry.space_group_name_H-M   'P 1'
#
loop_
_entity.id
_entity.type
_entity.pdbx_description
1 polymer ?
#
loop_
_entity_poly.entity_id
_entity_poly.type
_entity_poly.pdbx_seq_one_letter_code
_entity_poly.pdbx_strand_id
1 'polypeptide(L)'
;MHQPIDLHEVFARYFTGCEALAYALSSKLAEGNICLDIEQYKEELRAGGSGNPLFSPTAEAFERQCNHSEFVTRDVVLPRPFVIYKNKAYLHRYFTYETEIINNIKRLNGKFHIITGGPGSGKTYSVSLRLLELFAQNPGIKVALAAPTGKAAARMNESLRKFAEAMDTAQEPVKQKLTALKAQTIHRLLGYISDSIFFRHNEDHPLPYDVVIVDECSMIDGALMAKLLNAVGDNTDIYLLGDKDQLASVEAGSVFGDICRAAASELLQGKVELKTGTRRFDPQKGIGRFSATLIAGGFTREPFAEDEQLRFEMLPESDTGNLFRERVLGAESFHTYA
;
A
#
# COMPACT_ATOMS: atom_id res chain seq x y z
N MET A 1 -34.74 17.62 9.19
CA MET A 1 -33.27 17.62 9.11
C MET A 1 -32.78 16.26 9.59
N HIS A 2 -32.25 15.41 8.71
CA HIS A 2 -31.48 14.25 9.16
C HIS A 2 -30.09 14.77 9.53
N GLN A 3 -29.70 14.64 10.80
CA GLN A 3 -28.30 14.78 11.17
C GLN A 3 -27.51 13.67 10.42
N PRO A 4 -26.32 13.98 9.85
CA PRO A 4 -25.48 12.95 9.28
C PRO A 4 -25.14 11.92 10.36
N ILE A 5 -25.30 10.63 10.03
CA ILE A 5 -25.00 9.54 10.96
C ILE A 5 -23.48 9.48 11.14
N ASP A 6 -23.02 9.66 12.38
CA ASP A 6 -21.64 9.39 12.75
C ASP A 6 -21.42 7.87 12.83
N LEU A 7 -20.74 7.32 11.83
CA LEU A 7 -20.43 5.89 11.74
C LEU A 7 -19.54 5.41 12.90
N HIS A 8 -18.65 6.26 13.41
CA HIS A 8 -17.77 5.93 14.53
C HIS A 8 -18.54 5.88 15.83
N GLU A 9 -19.51 6.78 16.03
CA GLU A 9 -20.44 6.74 17.16
C GLU A 9 -21.29 5.47 17.13
N VAL A 10 -21.89 5.15 15.98
CA VAL A 10 -22.71 3.95 15.83
C VAL A 10 -21.89 2.70 16.14
N PHE A 11 -20.67 2.60 15.61
CA PHE A 11 -19.75 1.50 15.91
C PHE A 11 -19.41 1.42 17.40
N ALA A 12 -19.07 2.55 18.03
CA ALA A 12 -18.64 2.61 19.43
C ALA A 12 -19.73 2.14 20.41
N ARG A 13 -20.99 2.46 20.13
CA ARG A 13 -22.13 2.10 21.00
C ARG A 13 -22.36 0.59 21.13
N TYR A 14 -21.84 -0.23 20.23
CA TYR A 14 -21.88 -1.69 20.37
C TYR A 14 -20.97 -2.23 21.47
N PHE A 15 -20.00 -1.43 21.93
CA PHE A 15 -18.96 -1.87 22.87
C PHE A 15 -19.08 -1.14 24.21
N THR A 16 -20.15 -1.43 24.94
CA THR A 16 -20.44 -0.77 26.23
C THR A 16 -19.28 -0.93 27.22
N GLY A 17 -18.84 0.17 27.82
CA GLY A 17 -17.68 0.20 28.73
C GLY A 17 -16.32 0.33 28.04
N CYS A 18 -16.26 0.39 26.71
CA CYS A 18 -15.08 0.82 25.96
C CYS A 18 -15.41 1.66 24.71
N GLU A 19 -16.48 2.44 24.77
CA GLU A 19 -16.99 3.24 23.67
C GLU A 19 -15.96 4.27 23.20
N ALA A 20 -15.22 4.89 24.13
CA ALA A 20 -14.25 5.91 23.75
C ALA A 20 -13.04 5.30 23.03
N LEU A 21 -12.59 4.12 23.44
CA LEU A 21 -11.58 3.33 22.72
C LEU A 21 -12.07 2.93 21.33
N ALA A 22 -13.28 2.38 21.24
CA ALA A 22 -13.88 1.94 19.99
C ALA A 22 -14.02 3.09 18.98
N TYR A 23 -14.50 4.24 19.45
CA TYR A 23 -14.60 5.46 18.65
C TYR A 23 -13.23 5.93 18.18
N ALA A 24 -12.27 6.08 19.10
CA ALA A 24 -10.93 6.58 18.79
C ALA A 24 -10.23 5.71 17.73
N LEU A 25 -10.30 4.39 17.88
CA LEU A 25 -9.74 3.45 16.90
C LEU A 25 -10.44 3.53 15.55
N SER A 26 -11.77 3.58 15.53
CA SER A 26 -12.54 3.69 14.28
C SER A 26 -12.23 4.98 13.53
N SER A 27 -12.11 6.10 14.26
CA SER A 27 -11.72 7.40 13.71
C SER A 27 -10.30 7.36 13.13
N LYS A 28 -9.33 6.84 13.90
CA LYS A 28 -7.94 6.72 13.44
C LYS A 28 -7.77 5.81 12.22
N LEU A 29 -8.59 4.77 12.11
CA LEU A 29 -8.62 3.93 10.91
C LEU A 29 -9.12 4.67 9.68
N ALA A 30 -10.14 5.53 9.82
CA ALA A 30 -10.58 6.38 8.70
C ALA A 30 -9.52 7.40 8.27
N GLU A 31 -8.62 7.80 9.18
CA GLU A 31 -7.42 8.60 8.89
C GLU A 31 -6.27 7.77 8.28
N GLY A 32 -6.43 6.45 8.14
CA GLY A 32 -5.45 5.54 7.55
C GLY A 32 -4.53 4.83 8.56
N ASN A 33 -4.67 5.10 9.86
CA ASN A 33 -3.84 4.49 10.91
C ASN A 33 -4.40 3.14 11.35
N ILE A 34 -3.58 2.09 11.35
CA ILE A 34 -4.01 0.74 11.77
C ILE A 34 -4.09 0.54 13.28
N CYS A 35 -3.54 1.47 14.05
CA CYS A 35 -3.45 1.42 15.50
C CYS A 35 -3.48 2.82 16.10
N LEU A 36 -3.73 2.88 17.40
CA LEU A 36 -3.69 4.10 18.22
C LEU A 36 -2.59 3.94 19.27
N ASP A 37 -1.66 4.90 19.35
CA ASP A 37 -0.75 4.98 20.50
C ASP A 37 -1.52 5.52 21.72
N ILE A 38 -1.59 4.69 22.78
CA ILE A 38 -2.44 4.96 23.94
C ILE A 38 -1.91 6.15 24.74
N GLU A 39 -0.59 6.30 24.89
CA GLU A 39 -0.04 7.39 25.69
C GLU A 39 -0.12 8.72 24.94
N GLN A 40 0.19 8.72 23.63
CA GLN A 40 0.01 9.91 22.80
C GLN A 40 -1.44 10.39 22.84
N TYR A 41 -2.42 9.48 22.72
CA TYR A 41 -3.83 9.85 22.79
C TYR A 41 -4.23 10.39 24.17
N LYS A 42 -3.70 9.82 25.25
CA LYS A 42 -3.92 10.33 26.61
C LYS A 42 -3.35 11.74 26.79
N GLU A 43 -2.21 12.05 26.20
CA GLU A 43 -1.64 13.40 26.21
C GLU A 43 -2.52 14.40 25.45
N GLU A 44 -3.05 14.01 24.29
CA GLU A 44 -4.01 14.82 23.53
C GLU A 44 -5.28 15.12 24.33
N LEU A 45 -5.82 14.12 25.05
CA LEU A 45 -6.97 14.30 25.95
C LEU A 45 -6.65 15.28 27.10
N ARG A 46 -5.46 15.18 27.71
CA ARG A 46 -5.02 16.10 28.79
C ARG A 46 -4.84 17.53 28.30
N ALA A 47 -4.42 17.70 27.05
CA ALA A 47 -4.25 19.00 26.41
C ALA A 47 -5.58 19.65 25.99
N GLY A 48 -6.72 19.00 26.23
CA GLY A 48 -8.05 19.48 25.82
C GLY A 48 -8.36 19.26 24.34
N GLY A 49 -7.57 18.44 23.64
CA GLY A 49 -7.85 18.01 22.28
C GLY A 49 -9.11 17.13 22.24
N SER A 50 -10.10 17.49 21.43
CA SER A 50 -11.31 16.69 21.25
C SER A 50 -11.04 15.50 20.32
N GLY A 51 -10.29 14.50 20.79
CA GLY A 51 -10.11 13.24 20.06
C GLY A 51 -11.40 12.42 19.92
N ASN A 52 -12.47 12.83 20.61
CA ASN A 52 -13.79 12.21 20.62
C ASN A 52 -14.83 13.24 21.11
N PRO A 53 -15.70 13.81 20.25
CA PRO A 53 -16.66 14.84 20.64
C PRO A 53 -17.82 14.32 21.51
N LEU A 54 -18.02 13.00 21.59
CA LEU A 54 -19.23 12.38 22.13
C LEU A 54 -19.01 11.65 23.46
N PHE A 55 -17.90 10.90 23.59
CA PHE A 55 -17.63 10.10 24.79
C PHE A 55 -16.56 10.71 25.71
N SER A 56 -15.83 11.75 25.24
CA SER A 56 -14.91 12.63 25.98
C SER A 56 -14.39 12.10 27.34
N PRO A 57 -13.65 10.97 27.37
CA PRO A 57 -13.16 10.42 28.62
C PRO A 57 -12.01 11.28 29.18
N THR A 58 -11.81 11.27 30.50
CA THR A 58 -10.50 11.67 31.05
C THR A 58 -9.44 10.64 30.63
N ALA A 59 -8.16 11.01 30.68
CA ALA A 59 -7.07 10.07 30.37
C ALA A 59 -7.14 8.79 31.23
N GLU A 60 -7.53 8.92 32.50
CA GLU A 60 -7.68 7.80 33.45
C GLU A 60 -8.93 6.96 33.16
N ALA A 61 -10.00 7.58 32.63
CA ALA A 61 -11.19 6.86 32.20
C ALA A 61 -10.90 6.06 30.92
N PHE A 62 -10.19 6.66 29.96
CA PHE A 62 -9.76 5.98 28.74
C PHE A 62 -8.86 4.78 29.04
N GLU A 63 -7.86 4.97 29.91
CA GLU A 63 -6.98 3.88 30.36
C GLU A 63 -7.75 2.76 31.06
N ARG A 64 -8.78 3.10 31.85
CA ARG A 64 -9.65 2.08 32.45
C ARG A 64 -10.39 1.26 31.40
N GLN A 65 -10.92 1.90 30.35
CA GLN A 65 -11.56 1.19 29.22
C GLN A 65 -10.59 0.24 28.53
N CYS A 66 -9.35 0.70 28.28
CA CYS A 66 -8.28 -0.13 27.73
C CYS A 66 -7.95 -1.34 28.62
N ASN A 67 -7.98 -1.18 29.94
CA ASN A 67 -7.46 -2.19 30.85
C ASN A 67 -8.50 -3.21 31.34
N HIS A 68 -9.77 -2.83 31.43
CA HIS A 68 -10.80 -3.60 32.15
C HIS A 68 -12.01 -3.99 31.29
N SER A 69 -12.08 -3.55 30.04
CA SER A 69 -13.18 -3.94 29.15
C SER A 69 -13.07 -5.40 28.73
N GLU A 70 -14.21 -6.11 28.71
CA GLU A 70 -14.28 -7.48 28.20
C GLU A 70 -14.01 -7.58 26.69
N PHE A 71 -14.14 -6.47 25.95
CA PHE A 71 -13.89 -6.44 24.52
C PHE A 71 -12.41 -6.27 24.17
N VAL A 72 -11.56 -6.08 25.18
CA VAL A 72 -10.12 -5.85 25.02
C VAL A 72 -9.33 -7.07 25.49
N THR A 73 -8.34 -7.46 24.70
CA THR A 73 -7.35 -8.47 25.10
C THR A 73 -5.93 -7.96 24.99
N ARG A 74 -5.05 -8.50 25.83
CA ARG A 74 -3.59 -8.46 25.65
C ARG A 74 -3.02 -9.79 25.17
N ASP A 75 -3.82 -10.86 25.31
CA ASP A 75 -3.52 -12.15 24.73
C ASP A 75 -4.01 -12.15 23.28
N VAL A 76 -3.04 -12.14 22.37
CA VAL A 76 -3.25 -12.04 20.92
C VAL A 76 -3.93 -13.29 20.34
N VAL A 77 -3.97 -14.40 21.09
CA VAL A 77 -4.65 -15.63 20.68
C VAL A 77 -6.15 -15.57 20.96
N LEU A 78 -6.57 -14.74 21.91
CA LEU A 78 -7.98 -14.60 22.25
C LEU A 78 -8.71 -13.69 21.22
N PRO A 79 -9.80 -14.15 20.59
CA PRO A 79 -10.51 -13.39 19.57
C PRO A 79 -11.40 -12.33 20.22
N ARG A 80 -10.80 -11.29 20.79
CA ARG A 80 -11.50 -10.09 21.28
C ARG A 80 -11.46 -8.98 20.22
N PRO A 81 -12.51 -8.14 20.08
CA PRO A 81 -12.56 -7.08 19.08
C PRO A 81 -11.39 -6.10 19.11
N PHE A 82 -10.86 -5.80 20.29
CA PHE A 82 -9.74 -4.90 20.49
C PHE A 82 -8.53 -5.63 21.06
N VAL A 83 -7.36 -5.34 20.50
CA VAL A 83 -6.08 -5.88 20.97
C VAL A 83 -5.23 -4.74 21.47
N ILE A 84 -4.72 -4.85 22.69
CA ILE A 84 -3.66 -3.99 23.20
C ILE A 84 -2.36 -4.78 23.17
N TYR A 85 -1.44 -4.31 22.34
CA TYR A 85 -0.11 -4.87 22.23
C TYR A 85 0.93 -3.78 22.47
N LYS A 86 1.77 -3.98 23.50
CA LYS A 86 2.66 -2.96 24.04
C LYS A 86 1.84 -1.71 24.43
N ASN A 87 2.10 -0.56 23.81
CA ASN A 87 1.40 0.69 24.06
C ASN A 87 0.38 1.08 22.99
N LYS A 88 0.05 0.14 22.10
CA LYS A 88 -0.80 0.39 20.95
C LYS A 88 -2.10 -0.39 21.07
N ALA A 89 -3.20 0.29 20.80
CA ALA A 89 -4.51 -0.33 20.65
C ALA A 89 -4.80 -0.56 19.16
N TYR A 90 -5.47 -1.67 18.88
CA TYR A 90 -5.83 -2.10 17.52
C TYR A 90 -7.26 -2.61 17.51
N LEU A 91 -7.92 -2.50 16.35
CA LEU A 91 -8.94 -3.49 16.01
C LEU A 91 -8.23 -4.81 15.71
N HIS A 92 -8.73 -5.93 16.26
CA HIS A 92 -8.11 -7.25 16.16
C HIS A 92 -7.72 -7.60 14.72
N ARG A 93 -8.62 -7.36 13.77
CA ARG A 93 -8.41 -7.63 12.35
C ARG A 93 -7.13 -6.99 11.80
N TYR A 94 -6.84 -5.74 12.14
CA TYR A 94 -5.65 -5.03 11.66
C TYR A 94 -4.39 -5.48 12.40
N PHE A 95 -4.52 -5.85 13.68
CA PHE A 95 -3.44 -6.51 14.41
C PHE A 95 -3.05 -7.85 13.76
N THR A 96 -4.03 -8.64 13.33
CA THR A 96 -3.81 -9.89 12.59
C THR A 96 -3.08 -9.62 11.28
N TYR A 97 -3.52 -8.65 10.48
CA TYR A 97 -2.85 -8.30 9.22
C TYR A 97 -1.40 -7.86 9.43
N GLU A 98 -1.13 -6.98 10.39
CA GLU A 98 0.24 -6.55 10.72
C GLU A 98 1.10 -7.76 11.13
N THR A 99 0.56 -8.63 11.98
CA THR A 99 1.25 -9.83 12.49
C THR A 99 1.55 -10.83 11.36
N GLU A 100 0.57 -11.11 10.50
CA GLU A 100 0.73 -11.99 9.35
C GLU A 100 1.81 -11.46 8.40
N ILE A 101 1.79 -10.15 8.09
CA ILE A 101 2.80 -9.55 7.21
C ILE A 101 4.20 -9.72 7.82
N ILE A 102 4.38 -9.38 9.09
CA ILE A 102 5.68 -9.51 9.78
C ILE A 102 6.15 -10.98 9.78
N ASN A 103 5.26 -11.91 10.09
CA ASN A 103 5.59 -13.34 10.16
C ASN A 103 5.94 -13.90 8.79
N ASN A 104 5.21 -13.53 7.73
CA ASN A 104 5.53 -13.97 6.39
C ASN A 104 6.83 -13.38 5.87
N ILE A 105 7.12 -12.10 6.15
CA ILE A 105 8.40 -11.51 5.79
C ILE A 105 9.55 -12.27 6.45
N LYS A 106 9.42 -12.65 7.73
CA LYS A 106 10.40 -13.50 8.43
C LYS A 106 10.49 -14.91 7.84
N ARG A 107 9.35 -15.52 7.50
CA ARG A 107 9.26 -16.85 6.88
C ARG A 107 9.96 -16.88 5.53
N LEU A 108 9.78 -15.84 4.74
CA LEU A 108 10.34 -15.67 3.39
C LEU A 108 11.76 -15.06 3.41
N ASN A 109 12.51 -15.22 4.50
CA ASN A 109 13.86 -14.70 4.60
C ASN A 109 14.75 -15.20 3.45
N GLY A 110 15.48 -14.29 2.80
CA GLY A 110 16.28 -14.58 1.59
C GLY A 110 15.48 -14.75 0.29
N LYS A 111 14.14 -14.82 0.34
CA LYS A 111 13.22 -14.93 -0.81
C LYS A 111 12.29 -13.71 -0.96
N PHE A 112 12.31 -12.80 0.01
CA PHE A 112 11.57 -11.55 -0.01
C PHE A 112 12.47 -10.41 -0.50
N HIS A 113 12.14 -9.84 -1.65
CA HIS A 113 12.96 -8.82 -2.33
C HIS A 113 12.15 -7.54 -2.55
N ILE A 114 12.77 -6.38 -2.33
CA ILE A 114 12.14 -5.07 -2.54
C ILE A 114 12.94 -4.29 -3.58
N ILE A 115 12.24 -3.75 -4.58
CA ILE A 115 12.80 -2.84 -5.58
C ILE A 115 12.03 -1.52 -5.49
N THR A 116 12.66 -0.53 -4.86
CA THR A 116 12.07 0.79 -4.70
C THR A 116 12.80 1.84 -5.55
N GLY A 117 12.04 2.81 -6.05
CA GLY A 117 12.59 3.97 -6.74
C GLY A 117 11.49 4.83 -7.33
N GLY A 118 11.81 6.10 -7.57
CA GLY A 118 10.86 7.08 -8.07
C GLY A 118 10.32 6.78 -9.48
N PRO A 119 9.43 7.63 -10.01
CA PRO A 119 8.94 7.52 -11.37
C PRO A 119 10.10 7.57 -12.37
N GLY A 120 10.11 6.63 -13.33
CA GLY A 120 11.16 6.59 -14.34
C GLY A 120 12.51 6.01 -13.87
N SER A 121 12.61 5.46 -12.66
CA SER A 121 13.84 4.82 -12.15
C SER A 121 14.24 3.51 -12.84
N GLY A 122 13.39 3.02 -13.76
CA GLY A 122 13.63 1.78 -14.48
C GLY A 122 13.31 0.51 -13.69
N LYS A 123 12.43 0.56 -12.66
CA LYS A 123 11.99 -0.64 -11.91
C LYS A 123 11.54 -1.78 -12.82
N THR A 124 10.63 -1.48 -13.74
CA THR A 124 10.12 -2.46 -14.71
C THR A 124 11.22 -3.00 -15.63
N TYR A 125 12.22 -2.17 -15.97
CA TYR A 125 13.38 -2.62 -16.75
C TYR A 125 14.29 -3.56 -15.95
N SER A 126 14.50 -3.29 -14.66
CA SER A 126 15.22 -4.21 -13.76
C SER A 126 14.50 -5.56 -13.65
N VAL A 127 13.17 -5.56 -13.60
CA VAL A 127 12.38 -6.80 -13.66
C VAL A 127 12.61 -7.53 -14.97
N SER A 128 12.58 -6.85 -16.11
CA SER A 128 12.85 -7.49 -17.41
C SER A 128 14.23 -8.17 -17.46
N LEU A 129 15.27 -7.49 -16.94
CA LEU A 129 16.62 -8.07 -16.82
C LEU A 129 16.64 -9.28 -15.88
N ARG A 130 15.97 -9.19 -14.73
CA ARG A 130 15.91 -10.31 -13.79
C ARG A 130 15.20 -11.52 -14.40
N LEU A 131 14.11 -11.30 -15.13
CA LEU A 131 13.39 -12.36 -15.85
C LEU A 131 14.25 -13.00 -16.93
N LEU A 132 15.04 -12.21 -17.66
CA LEU A 132 15.99 -12.70 -18.65
C LEU A 132 17.00 -13.68 -18.01
N GLU A 133 17.60 -13.29 -16.89
CA GLU A 133 18.53 -14.15 -16.13
C GLU A 133 17.85 -15.44 -15.64
N LEU A 134 16.65 -15.31 -15.05
CA LEU A 134 15.90 -16.46 -14.52
C LEU A 134 15.56 -17.46 -15.61
N PHE A 135 15.09 -17.00 -16.77
CA PHE A 135 14.77 -17.89 -17.89
C PHE A 135 16.00 -18.50 -18.55
N ALA A 136 17.14 -17.80 -18.53
CA ALA A 136 18.41 -18.35 -19.01
C ALA A 136 18.92 -19.47 -18.08
N GLN A 137 18.75 -19.32 -16.77
CA GLN A 137 19.18 -20.32 -15.77
C GLN A 137 18.22 -21.51 -15.69
N ASN A 138 16.92 -21.25 -15.63
CA ASN A 138 15.88 -22.26 -15.58
C ASN A 138 14.76 -21.94 -16.58
N PRO A 139 14.81 -22.53 -17.78
CA PRO A 139 13.76 -22.38 -18.78
C PRO A 139 12.36 -22.79 -18.25
N GLY A 140 12.27 -23.71 -17.29
CA GLY A 140 11.00 -24.21 -16.76
C GLY A 140 10.39 -23.37 -15.62
N ILE A 141 11.06 -22.28 -15.21
CA ILE A 141 10.64 -21.48 -14.06
C ILE A 141 9.26 -20.85 -14.28
N LYS A 142 8.38 -20.99 -13.28
CA LYS A 142 7.02 -20.45 -13.30
C LYS A 142 7.00 -19.07 -12.66
N VAL A 143 6.68 -18.07 -13.47
CA VAL A 143 6.64 -16.67 -13.03
C VAL A 143 5.22 -16.13 -13.07
N ALA A 144 4.81 -15.48 -11.98
CA ALA A 144 3.62 -14.62 -11.94
C ALA A 144 4.02 -13.14 -11.94
N LEU A 145 3.28 -12.35 -12.70
CA LEU A 145 3.37 -10.89 -12.70
C LEU A 145 2.03 -10.33 -12.23
N ALA A 146 2.05 -9.43 -11.26
CA ALA A 146 0.85 -8.83 -10.72
C ALA A 146 1.01 -7.34 -10.44
N ALA A 147 -0.13 -6.66 -10.34
CA ALA A 147 -0.23 -5.27 -9.91
C ALA A 147 -1.58 -5.06 -9.19
N PRO A 148 -1.76 -4.02 -8.36
CA PRO A 148 -3.03 -3.76 -7.68
C PRO A 148 -4.15 -3.41 -8.65
N THR A 149 -3.84 -2.75 -9.77
CA THR A 149 -4.84 -2.30 -10.77
C THR A 149 -4.60 -2.89 -12.15
N GLY A 150 -5.68 -3.02 -12.93
CA GLY A 150 -5.59 -3.50 -14.32
C GLY A 150 -4.75 -2.59 -15.22
N LYS A 151 -4.77 -1.27 -14.97
CA LYS A 151 -3.94 -0.30 -15.71
C LYS A 151 -2.45 -0.50 -15.42
N ALA A 152 -2.07 -0.72 -14.17
CA ALA A 152 -0.70 -1.03 -13.80
C ALA A 152 -0.23 -2.36 -14.44
N ALA A 153 -1.06 -3.40 -14.38
CA ALA A 153 -0.78 -4.68 -15.03
C ALA A 153 -0.61 -4.52 -16.57
N ALA A 154 -1.46 -3.73 -17.23
CA ALA A 154 -1.33 -3.44 -18.65
C ALA A 154 -0.02 -2.71 -19.00
N ARG A 155 0.40 -1.74 -18.18
CA ARG A 155 1.68 -1.02 -18.35
C ARG A 155 2.89 -1.95 -18.17
N MET A 156 2.82 -2.89 -17.23
CA MET A 156 3.85 -3.90 -17.03
C MET A 156 3.99 -4.79 -18.27
N ASN A 157 2.86 -5.24 -18.84
CA ASN A 157 2.83 -6.01 -20.10
C ASN A 157 3.44 -5.24 -21.27
N GLU A 158 3.08 -3.96 -21.43
CA GLU A 158 3.62 -3.11 -22.49
C GLU A 158 5.15 -2.95 -22.36
N SER A 159 5.63 -2.74 -21.14
CA SER A 159 7.06 -2.57 -20.87
C SER A 159 7.87 -3.82 -21.18
N LEU A 160 7.33 -5.00 -20.84
CA LEU A 160 7.96 -6.29 -21.18
C LEU A 160 7.99 -6.55 -22.68
N ARG A 161 6.92 -6.21 -23.40
CA ARG A 161 6.88 -6.33 -24.87
C ARG A 161 7.93 -5.46 -25.53
N LYS A 162 8.01 -4.17 -25.16
CA LYS A 162 9.03 -3.24 -25.70
C LYS A 162 10.44 -3.71 -25.39
N PHE A 163 10.67 -4.24 -24.18
CA PHE A 163 11.96 -4.81 -23.82
C PHE A 163 12.31 -6.00 -24.71
N ALA A 164 11.38 -6.94 -24.91
CA ALA A 164 11.56 -8.11 -25.75
C ALA A 164 11.79 -7.75 -27.23
N GLU A 165 11.12 -6.73 -27.75
CA GLU A 165 11.31 -6.22 -29.12
C GLU A 165 12.72 -5.67 -29.35
N ALA A 166 13.33 -5.07 -28.34
CA ALA A 166 14.69 -4.55 -28.38
C ALA A 166 15.79 -5.60 -28.19
N MET A 167 15.44 -6.85 -27.87
CA MET A 167 16.40 -7.95 -27.71
C MET A 167 16.85 -8.52 -29.05
N ASP A 168 18.11 -8.96 -29.10
CA ASP A 168 18.69 -9.64 -30.27
C ASP A 168 18.00 -10.99 -30.54
N THR A 169 17.89 -11.32 -31.82
CA THR A 169 17.39 -12.60 -32.37
C THR A 169 18.10 -13.83 -31.83
N ALA A 170 19.36 -13.74 -31.38
CA ALA A 170 20.05 -14.84 -30.73
C ALA A 170 19.40 -15.28 -29.38
N GLN A 171 18.49 -14.48 -28.83
CA GLN A 171 17.80 -14.74 -27.56
C GLN A 171 16.34 -15.20 -27.74
N GLU A 172 15.97 -15.65 -28.95
CA GLU A 172 14.59 -15.97 -29.33
C GLU A 172 13.84 -16.90 -28.35
N PRO A 173 14.44 -17.98 -27.80
CA PRO A 173 13.74 -18.86 -26.85
C PRO A 173 13.35 -18.15 -25.53
N VAL A 174 14.18 -17.21 -25.06
CA VAL A 174 13.88 -16.44 -23.84
C VAL A 174 12.92 -15.30 -24.15
N LYS A 175 13.06 -14.68 -25.32
CA LYS A 175 12.15 -13.65 -25.83
C LYS A 175 10.70 -14.14 -25.93
N GLN A 176 10.50 -15.38 -26.42
CA GLN A 176 9.17 -16.00 -26.47
C GLN A 176 8.56 -16.20 -25.07
N LYS A 177 9.37 -16.55 -24.06
CA LYS A 177 8.89 -16.70 -22.69
C LYS A 177 8.52 -15.38 -22.06
N LEU A 178 9.35 -14.35 -22.25
CA LEU A 178 9.06 -13.00 -21.78
C LEU A 178 7.76 -12.45 -22.37
N THR A 179 7.53 -12.63 -23.67
CA THR A 179 6.31 -12.15 -24.34
C THR A 179 5.06 -12.97 -23.99
N ALA A 180 5.23 -14.23 -23.59
CA ALA A 180 4.14 -15.08 -23.13
C ALA A 180 3.63 -14.72 -21.72
N LEU A 181 4.46 -14.05 -20.89
CA LEU A 181 4.04 -13.58 -19.58
C LEU A 181 2.90 -12.56 -19.71
N LYS A 182 1.92 -12.68 -18.82
CA LYS A 182 0.79 -11.75 -18.72
C LYS A 182 0.62 -11.30 -17.29
N ALA A 183 0.95 -10.05 -17.02
CA ALA A 183 0.61 -9.38 -15.78
C ALA A 183 -0.90 -9.29 -15.61
N GLN A 184 -1.35 -9.53 -14.38
CA GLN A 184 -2.74 -9.52 -13.97
C GLN A 184 -2.93 -8.71 -12.67
N THR A 185 -4.18 -8.55 -12.21
CA THR A 185 -4.39 -7.95 -10.89
C THR A 185 -4.02 -8.93 -9.78
N ILE A 186 -3.61 -8.43 -8.60
CA ILE A 186 -3.38 -9.27 -7.41
C ILE A 186 -4.64 -10.09 -7.09
N HIS A 187 -5.83 -9.47 -7.16
CA HIS A 187 -7.11 -10.15 -6.98
C HIS A 187 -7.30 -11.34 -7.92
N ARG A 188 -6.89 -11.21 -9.20
CA ARG A 188 -6.96 -12.30 -10.17
C ARG A 188 -5.89 -13.36 -9.90
N LEU A 189 -4.68 -12.94 -9.54
CA LEU A 189 -3.59 -13.85 -9.16
C LEU A 189 -3.98 -14.74 -7.98
N LEU A 190 -4.57 -14.16 -6.93
CA LEU A 190 -5.03 -14.89 -5.75
C LEU A 190 -6.29 -15.73 -6.02
N GLY A 191 -6.94 -15.55 -7.16
CA GLY A 191 -8.17 -16.27 -7.51
C GLY A 191 -9.36 -15.73 -6.74
N TYR A 192 -9.81 -14.52 -7.11
CA TYR A 192 -11.04 -13.88 -6.62
C TYR A 192 -12.24 -14.84 -6.62
N ILE A 193 -13.01 -14.79 -5.54
CA ILE A 193 -14.25 -15.53 -5.34
C ILE A 193 -15.37 -14.50 -5.20
N SER A 194 -16.45 -14.64 -5.97
CA SER A 194 -17.61 -13.75 -5.88
C SER A 194 -18.16 -13.76 -4.45
N ASP A 195 -18.52 -12.57 -3.96
CA ASP A 195 -19.18 -12.38 -2.66
C ASP A 195 -18.41 -12.93 -1.45
N SER A 196 -17.09 -13.07 -1.57
CA SER A 196 -16.21 -13.54 -0.50
C SER A 196 -15.06 -12.58 -0.24
N ILE A 197 -14.70 -12.44 1.04
CA ILE A 197 -13.48 -11.75 1.46
C ILE A 197 -12.22 -12.63 1.28
N PHE A 198 -12.41 -13.92 0.99
CA PHE A 198 -11.34 -14.90 0.85
C PHE A 198 -10.97 -15.12 -0.62
N PHE A 199 -9.78 -15.67 -0.82
CA PHE A 199 -9.22 -16.01 -2.12
C PHE A 199 -8.98 -17.51 -2.21
N ARG A 200 -8.90 -18.02 -3.45
CA ARG A 200 -8.58 -19.44 -3.70
C ARG A 200 -7.18 -19.79 -3.24
N HIS A 201 -6.22 -18.89 -3.45
CA HIS A 201 -4.86 -19.04 -2.97
C HIS A 201 -4.68 -18.38 -1.61
N ASN A 202 -4.11 -19.14 -0.68
CA ASN A 202 -3.89 -18.81 0.73
C ASN A 202 -2.75 -19.68 1.29
N GLU A 203 -2.55 -19.68 2.60
CA GLU A 203 -1.49 -20.45 3.26
C GLU A 203 -1.60 -21.97 2.99
N ASP A 204 -2.82 -22.51 2.99
CA ASP A 204 -3.08 -23.93 2.71
C ASP A 204 -2.97 -24.28 1.21
N HIS A 205 -3.18 -23.29 0.34
CA HIS A 205 -3.19 -23.44 -1.11
C HIS A 205 -2.29 -22.38 -1.77
N PRO A 206 -0.96 -22.51 -1.65
CA PRO A 206 -0.04 -21.50 -2.11
C PRO A 206 -0.10 -21.31 -3.63
N LEU A 207 0.38 -20.16 -4.08
CA LEU A 207 0.52 -19.80 -5.48
C LEU A 207 1.43 -20.81 -6.20
N PRO A 208 1.03 -21.34 -7.37
CA PRO A 208 1.78 -22.39 -8.09
C PRO A 208 2.92 -21.80 -8.94
N TYR A 209 3.69 -20.86 -8.37
CA TYR A 209 4.75 -20.11 -9.04
C TYR A 209 6.05 -20.18 -8.23
N ASP A 210 7.18 -20.23 -8.93
CA ASP A 210 8.51 -20.17 -8.33
C ASP A 210 8.91 -18.71 -8.05
N VAL A 211 8.39 -17.77 -8.85
CA VAL A 211 8.64 -16.34 -8.71
C VAL A 211 7.36 -15.54 -8.85
N VAL A 212 7.11 -14.62 -7.92
CA VAL A 212 5.98 -13.67 -7.95
C VAL A 212 6.54 -12.26 -7.97
N ILE A 213 6.19 -11.47 -8.97
CA ILE A 213 6.61 -10.06 -9.10
C ILE A 213 5.37 -9.17 -9.03
N VAL A 214 5.36 -8.23 -8.09
CA VAL A 214 4.24 -7.31 -7.88
C VAL A 214 4.69 -5.87 -8.07
N ASP A 215 4.08 -5.16 -9.02
CA ASP A 215 4.36 -3.74 -9.30
C ASP A 215 3.32 -2.81 -8.66
N GLU A 216 3.69 -1.53 -8.48
CA GLU A 216 2.90 -0.48 -7.82
C GLU A 216 2.47 -0.87 -6.39
N CYS A 217 3.37 -1.49 -5.61
CA CYS A 217 3.10 -1.96 -4.24
C CYS A 217 2.76 -0.84 -3.25
N SER A 218 3.11 0.41 -3.56
CA SER A 218 2.70 1.61 -2.81
C SER A 218 1.18 1.74 -2.68
N MET A 219 0.42 1.18 -3.63
CA MET A 219 -1.05 1.21 -3.62
C MET A 219 -1.69 0.02 -2.89
N ILE A 220 -0.91 -0.91 -2.33
CA ILE A 220 -1.45 -2.11 -1.67
C ILE A 220 -1.71 -1.80 -0.19
N ASP A 221 -2.93 -2.01 0.27
CA ASP A 221 -3.31 -1.92 1.69
C ASP A 221 -2.84 -3.14 2.51
N GLY A 222 -2.93 -3.04 3.83
CA GLY A 222 -2.51 -4.11 4.73
C GLY A 222 -3.29 -5.42 4.59
N ALA A 223 -4.58 -5.36 4.27
CA ALA A 223 -5.39 -6.57 4.14
C ALA A 223 -5.00 -7.38 2.89
N LEU A 224 -4.80 -6.71 1.77
CA LEU A 224 -4.38 -7.33 0.52
C LEU A 224 -2.92 -7.78 0.58
N MET A 225 -2.04 -7.02 1.23
CA MET A 225 -0.65 -7.42 1.46
C MET A 225 -0.57 -8.70 2.31
N ALA A 226 -1.31 -8.77 3.43
CA ALA A 226 -1.36 -9.96 4.28
C ALA A 226 -1.82 -11.19 3.49
N LYS A 227 -2.94 -11.08 2.75
CA LYS A 227 -3.46 -12.17 1.91
C LYS A 227 -2.50 -12.59 0.80
N LEU A 228 -1.82 -11.63 0.17
CA LEU A 228 -0.82 -11.89 -0.84
C LEU A 228 0.33 -12.72 -0.24
N LEU A 229 0.90 -12.28 0.88
CA LEU A 229 2.04 -12.96 1.51
C LEU A 229 1.68 -14.33 2.08
N ASN A 230 0.48 -14.50 2.63
CA ASN A 230 -0.03 -15.81 3.05
C ASN A 230 -0.07 -16.80 1.87
N ALA A 231 -0.39 -16.32 0.66
CA ALA A 231 -0.45 -17.16 -0.53
C ALA A 231 0.93 -17.45 -1.17
N VAL A 232 2.02 -16.87 -0.67
CA VAL A 232 3.38 -17.14 -1.18
C VAL A 232 3.93 -18.41 -0.52
N GLY A 233 4.30 -19.40 -1.34
CA GLY A 233 4.89 -20.64 -0.84
C GLY A 233 6.31 -20.45 -0.28
N ASP A 234 6.75 -21.33 0.61
CA ASP A 234 8.08 -21.26 1.25
C ASP A 234 9.24 -21.24 0.25
N ASN A 235 9.03 -21.80 -0.95
CA ASN A 235 10.03 -21.90 -2.03
C ASN A 235 9.82 -20.91 -3.18
N THR A 236 8.99 -19.90 -2.98
CA THR A 236 8.68 -18.88 -3.97
C THR A 236 9.47 -17.60 -3.67
N ASP A 237 10.21 -17.07 -4.64
CA ASP A 237 10.77 -15.72 -4.56
C ASP A 237 9.67 -14.68 -4.82
N ILE A 238 9.55 -13.69 -3.94
CA ILE A 238 8.65 -12.56 -4.13
C ILE A 238 9.42 -11.26 -4.28
N TYR A 239 9.09 -10.52 -5.35
CA TYR A 239 9.64 -9.20 -5.66
C TYR A 239 8.55 -8.14 -5.54
N LEU A 240 8.67 -7.24 -4.58
CA LEU A 240 7.78 -6.10 -4.41
C LEU A 240 8.41 -4.84 -5.03
N LEU A 241 7.77 -4.31 -6.06
CA LEU A 241 8.17 -3.09 -6.74
C LEU A 241 7.24 -1.96 -6.34
N GLY A 242 7.81 -0.79 -6.05
CA GLY A 242 7.02 0.39 -5.75
C GLY A 242 7.86 1.65 -5.64
N ASP A 243 7.19 2.75 -5.29
CA ASP A 243 7.84 3.99 -4.92
C ASP A 243 7.53 4.27 -3.46
N LYS A 244 8.57 4.44 -2.63
CA LYS A 244 8.42 4.71 -1.20
C LYS A 244 7.87 6.11 -0.92
N ASP A 245 8.01 7.03 -1.88
CA ASP A 245 7.64 8.44 -1.75
C ASP A 245 6.34 8.77 -2.50
N GLN A 246 5.70 7.78 -3.13
CA GLN A 246 4.39 7.94 -3.76
C GLN A 246 3.27 7.92 -2.72
N LEU A 247 2.12 8.51 -3.09
CA LEU A 247 0.91 8.42 -2.30
C LEU A 247 0.60 6.95 -1.93
N ALA A 248 0.38 6.75 -0.64
CA ALA A 248 -0.06 5.53 -0.01
C ALA A 248 -1.40 5.02 -0.58
N SER A 249 -1.73 3.75 -0.31
CA SER A 249 -3.08 3.21 -0.53
C SER A 249 -4.14 4.11 0.13
N VAL A 250 -5.33 4.16 -0.49
CA VAL A 250 -6.50 4.90 0.02
C VAL A 250 -7.09 4.22 1.26
N GLU A 251 -6.89 2.90 1.42
CA GLU A 251 -7.33 2.17 2.60
C GLU A 251 -6.27 2.21 3.72
N ALA A 252 -6.73 2.00 4.96
CA ALA A 252 -5.88 2.05 6.15
C ALA A 252 -4.72 1.04 6.09
N GLY A 253 -3.55 1.48 6.55
CA GLY A 253 -2.34 0.66 6.60
C GLY A 253 -1.59 0.60 5.29
N SER A 254 -0.98 1.72 4.89
CA SER A 254 0.00 1.71 3.81
C SER A 254 1.29 1.02 4.25
N VAL A 255 1.36 -0.29 3.98
CA VAL A 255 2.42 -1.14 4.54
C VAL A 255 3.74 -1.04 3.76
N PHE A 256 3.71 -0.74 2.45
CA PHE A 256 4.92 -0.76 1.63
C PHE A 256 5.99 0.24 2.12
N GLY A 257 5.58 1.44 2.55
CA GLY A 257 6.47 2.44 3.11
C GLY A 257 7.13 1.98 4.42
N ASP A 258 6.38 1.34 5.31
CA ASP A 258 6.89 0.74 6.55
C ASP A 258 7.88 -0.40 6.28
N ILE A 259 7.55 -1.28 5.33
CA ILE A 259 8.45 -2.37 4.91
C ILE A 259 9.76 -1.78 4.35
N CYS A 260 9.69 -0.74 3.51
CA CYS A 260 10.88 -0.09 2.98
C CYS A 260 11.76 0.53 4.08
N ARG A 261 11.15 1.15 5.10
CA ARG A 261 11.88 1.67 6.27
C ARG A 261 12.53 0.56 7.09
N ALA A 262 11.81 -0.54 7.33
CA ALA A 262 12.34 -1.70 8.05
C ALA A 262 13.45 -2.43 7.28
N ALA A 263 13.39 -2.44 5.94
CA ALA A 263 14.45 -3.00 5.12
C ALA A 263 15.77 -2.23 5.23
N ALA A 264 15.70 -0.91 5.48
CA ALA A 264 16.88 -0.08 5.69
C ALA A 264 17.56 -0.32 7.04
N SER A 265 16.89 -0.96 8.01
CA SER A 265 17.41 -1.17 9.37
C SER A 265 18.03 -2.56 9.61
N GLU A 266 18.48 -3.25 8.55
CA GLU A 266 19.09 -4.60 8.57
C GLU A 266 18.19 -5.75 9.07
N LEU A 267 16.96 -5.45 9.52
CA LEU A 267 16.00 -6.43 10.01
C LEU A 267 15.47 -7.36 8.90
N LEU A 268 15.56 -6.93 7.64
CA LEU A 268 15.18 -7.71 6.47
C LEU A 268 16.43 -8.00 5.63
N GLN A 269 17.02 -9.19 5.78
CA GLN A 269 18.11 -9.65 4.93
C GLN A 269 17.57 -10.16 3.59
N GLY A 270 17.12 -9.21 2.76
CA GLY A 270 16.67 -9.42 1.39
C GLY A 270 17.06 -8.19 0.57
N LYS A 271 17.96 -8.36 -0.41
CA LYS A 271 18.61 -7.28 -1.16
C LYS A 271 17.61 -6.22 -1.64
N VAL A 272 17.78 -5.00 -1.15
CA VAL A 272 17.18 -3.78 -1.70
C VAL A 272 18.09 -3.28 -2.82
N GLU A 273 17.61 -3.24 -4.07
CA GLU A 273 18.31 -2.49 -5.12
C GLU A 273 17.64 -1.13 -5.29
N LEU A 274 18.21 -0.12 -4.63
CA LEU A 274 17.87 1.29 -4.82
C LEU A 274 18.43 1.74 -6.17
N LYS A 275 17.58 1.88 -7.19
CA LYS A 275 17.95 2.67 -8.37
C LYS A 275 17.56 4.12 -8.17
N THR A 276 18.46 4.86 -7.55
CA THR A 276 18.43 6.32 -7.48
C THR A 276 18.90 6.89 -8.82
N GLY A 277 18.05 6.81 -9.84
CA GLY A 277 18.34 7.41 -11.15
C GLY A 277 17.12 7.36 -12.04
N THR A 278 16.43 8.49 -12.20
CA THR A 278 15.38 8.63 -13.20
C THR A 278 16.03 8.61 -14.59
N ARG A 279 15.62 7.66 -15.44
CA ARG A 279 15.97 7.62 -16.86
C ARG A 279 14.95 8.35 -17.73
N ARG A 280 13.82 8.77 -17.13
CA ARG A 280 12.67 9.34 -17.85
C ARG A 280 12.69 10.87 -17.86
N PHE A 281 13.22 11.48 -16.80
CA PHE A 281 13.32 12.93 -16.62
C PHE A 281 14.68 13.28 -16.01
N ASP A 282 15.23 14.44 -16.38
CA ASP A 282 16.46 14.97 -15.79
C ASP A 282 16.20 15.31 -14.31
N PRO A 283 16.91 14.70 -13.35
CA PRO A 283 16.69 14.96 -11.91
C PRO A 283 16.99 16.41 -11.51
N GLN A 284 17.68 17.18 -12.35
CA GLN A 284 18.02 18.57 -12.09
C GLN A 284 17.07 19.58 -12.78
N LYS A 285 16.09 19.13 -13.57
CA LYS A 285 15.18 20.02 -14.33
C LYS A 285 13.72 19.61 -14.22
N GLY A 286 12.80 20.56 -14.45
CA GLY A 286 11.37 20.29 -14.60
C GLY A 286 10.78 19.44 -13.48
N ILE A 287 10.01 18.43 -13.87
CA ILE A 287 9.33 17.49 -12.97
C ILE A 287 10.33 16.76 -12.05
N GLY A 288 11.55 16.48 -12.51
CA GLY A 288 12.57 15.78 -11.73
C GLY A 288 13.04 16.62 -10.53
N ARG A 289 13.43 17.88 -10.79
CA ARG A 289 13.83 18.84 -9.74
C ARG A 289 12.67 19.12 -8.78
N PHE A 290 11.47 19.31 -9.33
CA PHE A 290 10.27 19.57 -8.54
C PHE A 290 9.93 18.44 -7.58
N SER A 291 9.94 17.19 -8.07
CA SER A 291 9.73 16.01 -7.24
C SER A 291 10.77 15.88 -6.13
N ALA A 292 12.06 16.13 -6.43
CA ALA A 292 13.12 16.06 -5.42
C ALA A 292 12.96 17.14 -4.33
N THR A 293 12.61 18.37 -4.72
CA THR A 293 12.38 19.48 -3.80
C THR A 293 11.16 19.25 -2.89
N LEU A 294 10.07 18.67 -3.42
CA LEU A 294 8.92 18.26 -2.62
C LEU A 294 9.29 17.21 -1.57
N ILE A 295 10.03 16.17 -1.96
CA ILE A 295 10.48 15.10 -1.06
C ILE A 295 11.39 15.65 0.04
N ALA A 296 12.24 16.62 -0.27
CA ALA A 296 13.11 17.29 0.70
C ALA A 296 12.37 18.26 1.64
N GLY A 297 11.04 18.42 1.51
CA GLY A 297 10.24 19.34 2.31
C GLY A 297 10.47 20.82 1.99
N GLY A 298 11.12 21.13 0.85
CA GLY A 298 11.59 22.47 0.50
C GLY A 298 10.75 23.16 -0.56
N PHE A 299 9.42 23.02 -0.56
CA PHE A 299 8.61 23.61 -1.63
C PHE A 299 8.41 25.12 -1.47
N THR A 300 9.06 25.88 -2.34
CA THR A 300 8.68 27.25 -2.70
C THR A 300 8.43 27.31 -4.21
N ARG A 301 7.54 28.20 -4.67
CA ARG A 301 7.19 28.33 -6.10
C ARG A 301 8.25 29.05 -6.91
N GLU A 302 8.96 29.97 -6.30
CA GLU A 302 9.94 30.87 -6.94
C GLU A 302 10.98 30.13 -7.79
N PRO A 303 11.56 28.99 -7.36
CA PRO A 303 12.55 28.26 -8.16
C PRO A 303 12.01 27.57 -9.41
N PHE A 304 10.68 27.50 -9.58
CA PHE A 304 9.99 26.81 -10.67
C PHE A 304 9.09 27.74 -11.50
N ALA A 305 9.07 29.04 -11.22
CA ALA A 305 8.18 30.00 -11.87
C ALA A 305 8.44 30.13 -13.38
N GLU A 306 9.67 29.92 -13.82
CA GLU A 306 10.10 30.01 -15.23
C GLU A 306 10.35 28.63 -15.87
N ASP A 307 10.00 27.52 -15.20
CA ASP A 307 10.22 26.18 -15.74
C ASP A 307 9.16 25.83 -16.80
N GLU A 308 9.55 25.74 -18.07
CA GLU A 308 8.63 25.50 -19.19
C GLU A 308 7.87 24.16 -19.10
N GLN A 309 8.35 23.21 -18.29
CA GLN A 309 7.71 21.90 -18.11
C GLN A 309 6.69 21.89 -16.96
N LEU A 310 6.62 22.95 -16.15
CA LEU A 310 5.76 23.03 -14.98
C LEU A 310 4.90 24.29 -15.04
N ARG A 311 3.58 24.11 -15.00
CA ARG A 311 2.63 25.21 -14.84
C ARG A 311 1.87 25.03 -13.54
N PHE A 312 1.89 26.04 -12.68
CA PHE A 312 1.14 26.07 -11.44
C PHE A 312 -0.12 26.92 -11.66
N GLU A 313 -1.29 26.28 -11.67
CA GLU A 313 -2.57 26.99 -11.66
C GLU A 313 -3.12 27.03 -10.24
N MET A 314 -3.50 28.22 -9.77
CA MET A 314 -4.25 28.39 -8.54
C MET A 314 -5.72 28.13 -8.83
N LEU A 315 -6.33 27.17 -8.13
CA LEU A 315 -7.79 27.03 -8.15
C LEU A 315 -8.39 28.10 -7.22
N PRO A 316 -9.36 28.92 -7.69
CA PRO A 316 -10.03 29.89 -6.83
C PRO A 316 -10.79 29.17 -5.71
N GLU A 317 -10.72 29.72 -4.49
CA GLU A 317 -11.29 29.11 -3.27
C GLU A 317 -12.79 28.84 -3.35
N SER A 318 -13.52 29.53 -4.23
CA SER A 318 -14.98 29.54 -4.27
C SER A 318 -15.64 28.41 -5.10
N ASP A 319 -14.90 27.49 -5.73
CA ASP A 319 -15.56 26.45 -6.56
C ASP A 319 -14.69 25.20 -6.81
N THR A 320 -13.89 24.80 -5.82
CA THR A 320 -12.94 23.67 -5.95
C THR A 320 -13.60 22.34 -6.34
N GLY A 321 -14.90 22.15 -6.05
CA GLY A 321 -15.64 20.93 -6.41
C GLY A 321 -16.10 20.85 -7.87
N ASN A 322 -16.68 21.93 -8.41
CA ASN A 322 -17.25 21.93 -9.77
C ASN A 322 -16.19 22.11 -10.86
N LEU A 323 -15.24 23.04 -10.66
CA LEU A 323 -14.15 23.29 -11.60
C LEU A 323 -13.22 22.07 -11.74
N PHE A 324 -12.98 21.33 -10.66
CA PHE A 324 -12.21 20.09 -10.69
C PHE A 324 -12.93 19.00 -11.49
N ARG A 325 -14.25 18.83 -11.28
CA ARG A 325 -15.07 17.87 -12.04
C ARG A 325 -15.09 18.19 -13.53
N GLU A 326 -15.35 19.45 -13.91
CA GLU A 326 -15.40 19.86 -15.32
C GLU A 326 -14.06 19.67 -16.04
N ARG A 327 -12.94 20.00 -15.39
CA ARG A 327 -11.61 19.94 -16.00
C ARG A 327 -11.01 18.52 -16.05
N VAL A 328 -11.31 17.67 -15.07
CA VAL A 328 -10.73 16.31 -14.99
C VAL A 328 -11.58 15.28 -15.74
N LEU A 329 -12.91 15.41 -15.74
CA LEU A 329 -13.81 14.45 -16.38
C LEU A 329 -14.19 14.80 -17.82
N GLY A 330 -13.85 16.01 -18.29
CA GLY A 330 -14.19 16.49 -19.62
C GLY A 330 -15.66 16.86 -19.73
N ALA A 331 -15.94 18.14 -19.98
CA ALA A 331 -17.24 18.60 -20.41
C ALA A 331 -17.53 18.09 -21.83
N GLU A 332 -17.99 16.84 -21.94
CA GLU A 332 -18.79 16.25 -23.02
C GLU A 332 -18.78 14.72 -22.85
N SER A 333 -19.74 14.18 -22.09
CA SER A 333 -20.31 12.82 -22.23
C SER A 333 -21.20 12.47 -21.02
N PHE A 334 -22.28 13.20 -20.81
CA PHE A 334 -23.44 12.65 -20.08
C PHE A 334 -24.70 13.06 -20.83
N HIS A 335 -25.06 12.30 -21.86
CA HIS A 335 -26.47 12.20 -22.23
C HIS A 335 -27.19 11.48 -21.10
N THR A 336 -28.06 12.24 -20.43
CA THR A 336 -29.16 11.74 -19.62
C THR A 336 -29.94 10.69 -20.40
N TYR A 337 -29.93 9.44 -19.91
CA TYR A 337 -31.03 8.53 -20.19
C TYR A 337 -32.15 8.85 -19.19
N ALA A 338 -33.33 9.12 -19.75
CA ALA A 338 -34.58 9.36 -19.06
C ALA A 338 -35.06 8.16 -18.24
#